data_AF-A0AAU8PDG4-F1
#
_entry.id   AF-A0AAU8PDG4-F1
#
_cell.length_a   1.000
_cell.length_b   1.000
_cell.length_c   1.000
_cell.angle_alpha   90.00
_cell.angle_beta   90.00
_cell.angle_gamma   90.00
#
_symmetry.space_group_name_H-M   'P 1'
#
loop_
_entity.id
_entity.type
_entity.pdbx_description
1 polymer ?
#
loop_
_entity_poly.entity_id
_entity_poly.type
_entity_poly.pdbx_seq_one_letter_code
_entity_poly.pdbx_strand_id
1 'polypeptide(L)' 'MNALLTTNETAEILGISPIAVANLLRDKKLPGIKKRGDDGIDRWFIRREDVALYCAGLAIFKYAPAQSQN' A
#
# COMPACT_ATOMS: atom_id res chain seq x y z
N MET A 1 11.97 13.08 5.44
CA MET A 1 10.73 13.69 4.90
C MET A 1 9.61 12.65 5.01
N ASN A 2 8.71 12.78 5.98
CA ASN A 2 7.59 11.84 6.21
C ASN A 2 6.44 12.14 5.23
N ALA A 3 6.58 11.74 3.97
CA ALA A 3 5.52 11.91 2.97
C ALA A 3 4.39 10.90 3.23
N LEU A 4 3.23 11.42 3.65
CA LEU A 4 1.97 10.69 3.73
C LEU A 4 1.28 10.78 2.36
N LEU A 5 0.94 9.61 1.82
CA LEU A 5 0.26 9.45 0.55
C LEU A 5 -1.21 9.12 0.78
N THR A 6 -2.07 9.65 -0.06
CA THR A 6 -3.46 9.24 -0.14
C THR A 6 -3.59 7.86 -0.79
N THR A 7 -4.78 7.28 -0.67
CA THR A 7 -5.14 6.04 -1.38
C THR A 7 -4.93 6.16 -2.89
N ASN A 8 -5.23 7.32 -3.48
CA ASN A 8 -5.08 7.57 -4.91
C ASN A 8 -3.60 7.61 -5.32
N GLU A 9 -2.77 8.38 -4.63
CA GLU A 9 -1.33 8.45 -4.92
C GLU A 9 -0.66 7.08 -4.74
N THR A 10 -1.08 6.33 -3.73
CA THR A 10 -0.57 4.96 -3.52
C THR A 10 -1.00 4.03 -4.65
N ALA A 11 -2.23 4.17 -5.15
CA ALA A 11 -2.73 3.39 -6.27
C ALA A 11 -1.93 3.64 -7.55
N GLU A 12 -1.59 4.91 -7.82
CA GLU A 12 -0.73 5.29 -8.95
C GLU A 12 0.67 4.67 -8.85
N ILE A 13 1.28 4.69 -7.66
CA ILE A 13 2.61 4.10 -7.43
C ILE A 13 2.58 2.58 -7.58
N LEU A 14 1.54 1.92 -7.06
CA LEU A 14 1.40 0.47 -7.11
C LEU A 14 0.87 -0.04 -8.46
N GLY A 15 0.37 0.85 -9.32
CA GLY A 15 -0.24 0.48 -10.59
C GLY A 15 -1.53 -0.34 -10.43
N ILE A 16 -2.30 -0.10 -9.35
CA ILE A 16 -3.57 -0.79 -9.05
C ILE A 16 -4.70 0.23 -8.86
N SER A 17 -5.95 -0.24 -8.72
CA SER A 17 -7.07 0.67 -8.45
C SER A 17 -7.08 1.20 -7.00
N PRO A 18 -7.59 2.42 -6.74
CA PRO A 18 -7.74 2.93 -5.37
C PRO A 18 -8.62 2.03 -4.48
N ILE A 19 -9.59 1.33 -5.09
CA ILE A 19 -10.43 0.34 -4.39
C ILE A 19 -9.57 -0.84 -3.92
N ALA A 20 -8.63 -1.32 -4.75
CA ALA A 20 -7.71 -2.39 -4.36
C ALA A 20 -6.81 -1.94 -3.19
N VAL A 21 -6.32 -0.70 -3.20
CA VAL A 21 -5.56 -0.14 -2.05
C VAL A 21 -6.43 -0.09 -0.78
N ALA A 22 -7.69 0.34 -0.89
CA ALA A 22 -8.61 0.34 0.25
C ALA A 22 -8.86 -1.07 0.80
N ASN A 23 -8.91 -2.09 -0.06
CA ASN A 23 -8.98 -3.49 0.36
C ASN A 23 -7.70 -3.94 1.06
N LEU A 24 -6.52 -3.55 0.58
CA LEU A 24 -5.24 -3.86 1.25
C LEU A 24 -5.16 -3.26 2.67
N LEU A 25 -5.66 -2.03 2.83
CA LEU A 25 -5.77 -1.38 4.13
C LEU A 25 -6.73 -2.14 5.06
N ARG A 26 -7.92 -2.52 4.55
CA ARG A 26 -8.92 -3.30 5.29
C ARG A 26 -8.38 -4.66 5.73
N ASP A 27 -7.66 -5.34 4.83
CA ASP A 27 -7.04 -6.65 5.06
C ASP A 27 -5.78 -6.58 5.95
N LYS A 28 -5.36 -5.37 6.37
CA LYS A 28 -4.10 -5.11 7.10
C LYS A 28 -2.85 -5.57 6.36
N LYS A 29 -2.92 -5.71 5.02
CA LYS A 29 -1.79 -6.06 4.15
C LYS A 29 -0.92 -4.84 3.81
N LEU A 30 -1.47 -3.64 3.95
CA LEU A 30 -0.75 -2.39 3.83
C LEU A 30 -1.00 -1.54 5.09
N PRO A 31 0.05 -0.99 5.73
CA PRO A 31 -0.12 -0.07 6.85
C PRO A 31 -0.82 1.21 6.39
N GLY A 32 -1.76 1.70 7.18
CA GLY A 32 -2.41 2.99 6.94
C GLY A 32 -2.80 3.67 8.23
N ILE A 33 -2.79 4.99 8.20
CA ILE A 33 -3.20 5.86 9.29
C ILE A 33 -4.48 6.55 8.85
N LYS A 34 -5.55 6.33 9.61
CA LYS A 34 -6.80 7.06 9.41
C LYS A 34 -6.69 8.41 10.14
N LYS A 35 -6.80 9.52 9.42
CA LYS A 35 -6.82 10.87 9.99
C LYS A 35 -8.10 11.57 9.59
N ARG A 36 -8.70 12.28 10.54
CA ARG A 36 -9.83 13.17 10.28
C ARG A 36 -9.32 14.46 9.63
N GLY A 37 -9.86 14.81 8.48
CA GLY A 37 -9.61 16.09 7.84
C GLY A 37 -10.31 17.23 8.56
N ASP A 38 -9.90 18.47 8.26
CA ASP A 38 -10.54 19.68 8.79
C ASP A 38 -12.01 19.83 8.32
N ASP A 39 -12.36 19.17 7.22
CA ASP A 39 -13.74 18.99 6.72
C ASP A 39 -14.56 17.99 7.54
N GLY A 40 -13.97 17.39 8.58
CA GLY A 40 -14.60 16.39 9.43
C GLY A 40 -14.66 14.99 8.81
N ILE A 41 -14.13 14.80 7.59
CA ILE A 41 -14.16 13.53 6.86
C ILE A 41 -12.89 12.74 7.17
N ASP A 42 -13.05 11.49 7.55
CA ASP A 42 -11.91 10.60 7.76
C ASP A 42 -11.31 10.16 6.42
N ARG A 43 -9.99 10.30 6.30
CA ARG A 43 -9.23 9.85 5.12
C ARG A 43 -8.09 8.94 5.55
N TRP A 44 -7.77 7.99 4.68
CA TRP A 44 -6.64 7.09 4.86
C TRP A 44 -5.38 7.70 4.27
N PHE A 45 -4.30 7.60 5.04
CA PHE A 45 -2.98 8.03 4.66
C PHE A 45 -1.99 6.89 4.84
N ILE A 46 -1.10 6.70 3.88
CA ILE A 46 -0.13 5.62 3.84
C ILE A 46 1.25 6.26 3.82
N ARG A 47 2.20 5.77 4.61
CA ARG A 47 3.56 6.32 4.54
C ARG A 47 4.21 5.84 3.26
N ARG A 48 4.93 6.72 2.58
CA ARG A 48 5.67 6.35 1.36
C ARG A 48 6.64 5.18 1.58
N GLU A 49 7.25 5.10 2.76
CA GLU A 49 8.14 4.01 3.17
C GLU A 49 7.41 2.65 3.21
N ASP A 50 6.17 2.63 3.71
CA ASP A 50 5.35 1.42 3.76
C ASP A 50 4.98 0.93 2.35
N VAL A 51 4.71 1.86 1.41
CA VAL A 51 4.47 1.52 0.00
C VAL A 51 5.72 0.93 -0.64
N ALA A 52 6.90 1.51 -0.38
CA ALA A 52 8.16 1.00 -0.89
C ALA A 52 8.48 -0.41 -0.37
N LEU A 53 8.25 -0.66 0.92
CA LEU A 53 8.39 -1.97 1.54
C LEU A 53 7.43 -2.99 0.94
N TYR A 54 6.17 -2.60 0.72
CA TYR A 54 5.18 -3.44 0.06
C TYR A 54 5.61 -3.83 -1.36
N CYS A 55 6.09 -2.88 -2.17
CA CYS A 55 6.67 -3.15 -3.49
C CYS A 55 7.86 -4.11 -3.43
N ALA A 56 8.78 -3.90 -2.48
CA ALA A 56 9.94 -4.77 -2.31
C ALA A 56 9.51 -6.21 -1.94
N GLY A 57 8.53 -6.36 -1.06
CA GLY A 57 7.94 -7.66 -0.72
C GLY A 57 7.33 -8.34 -1.94
N LEU A 58 6.52 -7.63 -2.74
CA LEU A 58 5.95 -8.17 -3.97
C LEU A 58 7.03 -8.64 -4.96
N ALA A 59 8.15 -7.91 -5.08
CA ALA A 59 9.25 -8.32 -5.93
C ALA A 59 9.88 -9.64 -5.46
N ILE A 60 10.08 -9.82 -4.14
CA ILE A 60 10.62 -11.05 -3.57
C ILE A 60 9.68 -12.24 -3.81
N PHE A 61 8.37 -12.07 -3.60
CA PHE A 61 7.38 -13.13 -3.85
C PHE A 61 7.21 -13.46 -5.33
N LYS A 62 7.32 -12.46 -6.22
CA LYS A 62 7.21 -12.66 -7.68
C LYS A 62 8.46 -13.31 -8.28
N TYR A 63 9.62 -13.11 -7.67
CA TYR A 63 10.91 -13.67 -8.12
C TYR A 63 11.40 -14.88 -7.33
N ALA A 64 10.63 -15.41 -6.37
CA ALA A 64 10.95 -16.70 -5.77
C ALA A 64 10.83 -17.78 -6.87
N PRO A 65 11.94 -18.36 -7.37
CA PRO A 65 11.82 -19.45 -8.33
C PRO A 65 11.06 -20.57 -7.64
N ALA A 66 9.99 -21.06 -8.29
CA ALA A 66 9.41 -22.34 -7.95
C ALA A 66 10.56 -23.34 -7.87
N GLN A 67 10.89 -23.78 -6.65
CA GLN A 67 11.86 -24.84 -6.44
C GLN A 67 11.24 -26.07 -7.10
N SER A 68 11.66 -26.33 -8.35
CA SER A 68 11.42 -27.58 -9.05
C SER A 68 12.11 -28.67 -8.25
N GLN A 69 11.36 -29.31 -7.35
CA GLN A 69 11.79 -30.56 -6.74
C GLN A 69 11.70 -31.63 -7.83
N ASN A 70 12.90 -32.06 -8.23
CA ASN A 70 13.21 -33.19 -9.09
C ASN A 70 12.78 -34.50 -8.43
#